data_AF-X0T9D6-F1
#
_entry.id   AF-X0T9D6-F1
#
_cell.length_a   1.000
_cell.length_b   1.000
_cell.length_c   1.000
_cell.angle_alpha   90.00
_cell.angle_beta   90.00
_cell.angle_gamma   90.00
#
_symmetry.space_group_name_H-M   'P 1'
#
loop_
_entity.id
_entity.type
_entity.pdbx_description
1 polymer ?
#
loop_
_entity_poly.entity_id
_entity_poly.type
_entity_poly.pdbx_seq_one_letter_code
_entity_poly.pdbx_strand_id
1 'polypeptide(L)'
;LGHWVVDGCVFRKTANHTGGIHVANLTYPWVMLVLRNCVFYNIDDCIRFDATTYQNASSIIEHNNIFVLHTAATGKFIIRTKGSIAHSDYSCGWAIDGAPAASDRWGGTGLPEHSIEQDPQFVDVANGDYRPRNPNVLRGGKPDIADNSPQMGAVLQEYQFARRAKAANLGRLQIIR
;
A
#
# COMPACT_ATOMS: atom_id res chain seq x y z
N LEU A 1 -20.08 6.82 -9.56
CA LEU A 1 -18.89 6.93 -8.71
C LEU A 1 -17.97 5.77 -9.09
N GLY A 2 -16.77 6.02 -9.60
CA GLY A 2 -15.83 4.95 -9.92
C GLY A 2 -15.05 4.58 -8.66
N HIS A 3 -15.07 3.30 -8.26
CA HIS A 3 -14.27 2.81 -7.13
C HIS A 3 -13.20 1.87 -7.63
N TRP A 4 -11.95 2.16 -7.31
CA TRP A 4 -10.83 1.27 -7.56
C TRP A 4 -10.35 0.73 -6.23
N VAL A 5 -10.29 -0.59 -6.14
CA VAL A 5 -9.83 -1.29 -4.94
C VAL A 5 -8.52 -1.97 -5.29
N VAL A 6 -7.49 -1.67 -4.52
CA VAL A 6 -6.20 -2.34 -4.58
C VAL A 6 -5.97 -2.95 -3.20
N ASP A 7 -5.93 -4.27 -3.15
CA ASP A 7 -5.92 -5.03 -1.91
C ASP A 7 -4.92 -6.19 -2.00
N GLY A 8 -4.04 -6.32 -1.01
CA GLY A 8 -3.11 -7.45 -0.94
C GLY A 8 -2.01 -7.45 -2.00
N CYS A 9 -1.74 -6.30 -2.63
CA CYS A 9 -0.75 -6.17 -3.70
C CYS A 9 0.64 -5.79 -3.19
N VAL A 10 1.69 -6.26 -3.86
CA VAL A 10 3.06 -5.79 -3.68
C VAL A 10 3.48 -5.01 -4.92
N PHE A 11 3.88 -3.75 -4.72
CA PHE A 11 4.51 -2.89 -5.70
C PHE A 11 5.99 -2.80 -5.35
N ARG A 12 6.85 -3.22 -6.28
CA ARG A 12 8.31 -3.21 -6.10
C ARG A 12 8.96 -2.52 -7.28
N LYS A 13 9.97 -1.69 -7.01
CA LYS A 13 10.87 -1.18 -8.04
C LYS A 13 12.33 -1.55 -7.81
N THR A 14 13.03 -1.84 -8.90
CA THR A 14 14.47 -2.12 -8.92
C THR A 14 15.29 -1.03 -9.61
N ALA A 15 14.63 -0.17 -10.38
CA ALA A 15 15.16 1.04 -11.00
C ALA A 15 14.02 2.07 -11.14
N ASN A 16 14.35 3.36 -11.34
CA ASN A 16 13.38 4.45 -11.44
C ASN A 16 12.38 4.48 -10.28
N HIS A 17 12.91 4.73 -9.08
CA HIS A 17 12.21 4.59 -7.80
C HIS A 17 10.96 5.46 -7.64
N THR A 18 10.75 6.47 -8.47
CA THR A 18 9.56 7.34 -8.41
C THR A 18 8.32 6.69 -9.01
N GLY A 19 7.21 6.70 -8.28
CA GLY A 19 5.87 6.31 -8.71
C GLY A 19 5.47 4.90 -8.27
N GLY A 20 4.23 4.77 -7.79
CA GLY A 20 3.53 3.50 -7.56
C GLY A 20 2.16 3.50 -8.25
N ILE A 21 1.10 3.80 -7.49
CA ILE A 21 -0.25 3.98 -8.03
C ILE A 21 -0.43 5.44 -8.41
N HIS A 22 -0.68 5.69 -9.69
CA HIS A 22 -0.96 7.02 -10.20
C HIS A 22 -2.42 7.12 -10.64
N VAL A 23 -3.17 8.00 -9.98
CA VAL A 23 -4.52 8.37 -10.39
C VAL A 23 -4.44 9.72 -11.09
N ALA A 24 -4.46 9.69 -12.42
CA ALA A 24 -4.26 10.85 -13.29
C ALA A 24 -5.40 11.01 -14.29
N ASN A 25 -5.56 12.24 -14.79
CA ASN A 25 -6.35 12.55 -16.00
C ASN A 25 -7.79 12.01 -15.97
N LEU A 26 -8.45 12.18 -14.83
CA LEU A 26 -9.84 11.78 -14.66
C LEU A 26 -10.76 12.81 -15.32
N THR A 27 -11.24 12.50 -16.52
CA THR A 27 -12.33 13.24 -17.18
C THR A 27 -13.64 13.13 -16.40
N TYR A 28 -13.78 12.05 -15.62
CA TYR A 28 -14.97 11.79 -14.81
C TYR A 28 -14.82 12.35 -13.39
N PRO A 29 -15.87 12.95 -12.82
CA PRO A 29 -15.71 13.83 -11.68
C PRO A 29 -15.44 13.15 -10.33
N TRP A 30 -15.39 11.81 -10.22
CA TRP A 30 -15.32 11.15 -8.90
C TRP A 30 -14.68 9.77 -8.95
N VAL A 31 -13.46 9.66 -8.43
CA VAL A 31 -12.79 8.37 -8.19
C VAL A 31 -12.43 8.23 -6.73
N MET A 32 -12.85 7.11 -6.14
CA MET A 32 -12.38 6.68 -4.84
C MET A 32 -11.34 5.58 -5.03
N LEU A 33 -10.13 5.81 -4.55
CA LEU A 33 -9.11 4.77 -4.44
C LEU A 33 -9.18 4.21 -3.01
N VAL A 34 -9.49 2.92 -2.91
CA VAL A 34 -9.35 2.16 -1.67
C VAL A 34 -8.08 1.32 -1.80
N LEU A 35 -7.07 1.63 -0.99
CA LEU A 35 -5.78 0.94 -0.99
C LEU A 35 -5.56 0.32 0.38
N ARG A 36 -5.48 -1.00 0.46
CA ARG A 36 -5.28 -1.66 1.75
C ARG A 36 -4.45 -2.92 1.66
N ASN A 37 -3.81 -3.29 2.76
CA ASN A 37 -3.01 -4.51 2.86
C ASN A 37 -1.95 -4.61 1.74
N CYS A 38 -1.43 -3.48 1.27
CA CYS A 38 -0.43 -3.43 0.20
C CYS A 38 0.97 -3.21 0.73
N VAL A 39 1.98 -3.63 -0.04
CA VAL A 39 3.38 -3.27 0.20
C VAL A 39 3.89 -2.44 -0.97
N PHE A 40 4.50 -1.30 -0.68
CA PHE A 40 5.28 -0.52 -1.63
C PHE A 40 6.73 -0.62 -1.18
N TYR A 41 7.59 -1.20 -2.03
CA TYR A 41 8.98 -1.44 -1.68
C TYR A 41 9.93 -0.78 -2.67
N ASN A 42 10.84 0.04 -2.13
CA ASN A 42 11.85 0.78 -2.87
C ASN A 42 11.21 1.75 -3.89
N ILE A 43 10.13 2.41 -3.45
CA ILE A 43 9.32 3.31 -4.27
C ILE A 43 9.16 4.64 -3.54
N ASP A 44 9.60 5.72 -4.16
CA ASP A 44 9.17 7.08 -3.81
C ASP A 44 7.87 7.41 -4.54
N ASP A 45 7.05 8.31 -4.00
CA ASP A 45 5.77 8.71 -4.57
C ASP A 45 4.83 7.51 -4.77
N CYS A 46 4.66 6.73 -3.68
CA CYS A 46 3.93 5.46 -3.70
C CYS A 46 2.50 5.62 -4.24
N ILE A 47 1.81 6.69 -3.84
CA ILE A 47 0.50 7.07 -4.32
C ILE A 47 0.59 8.50 -4.85
N ARG A 48 0.12 8.70 -6.08
CA ARG A 48 0.08 10.02 -6.71
C ARG A 48 -1.33 10.34 -7.21
N PHE A 49 -1.83 11.50 -6.81
CA PHE A 49 -3.11 12.04 -7.22
C PHE A 49 -2.95 13.39 -7.91
N ASP A 50 -3.04 13.36 -9.24
CA ASP A 50 -2.88 14.50 -10.14
C ASP A 50 -4.16 14.70 -10.96
N ALA A 51 -5.28 14.99 -10.29
CA ALA A 51 -6.53 15.32 -10.98
C ALA A 51 -6.44 16.75 -11.57
N THR A 52 -6.58 16.87 -12.89
CA THR A 52 -6.39 18.14 -13.62
C THR A 52 -7.62 19.05 -13.62
N THR A 53 -8.82 18.53 -13.36
CA THR A 53 -10.08 19.28 -13.60
C THR A 53 -11.02 19.35 -12.39
N TYR A 54 -11.08 18.31 -11.53
CA TYR A 54 -12.01 18.27 -10.39
C TYR A 54 -11.26 18.32 -9.07
N GLN A 55 -11.34 19.45 -8.38
CA GLN A 55 -10.43 19.78 -7.27
C GLN A 55 -10.70 19.01 -5.97
N ASN A 56 -11.93 18.52 -5.74
CA ASN A 56 -12.38 18.07 -4.41
C ASN A 56 -13.12 16.72 -4.37
N ALA A 57 -13.32 16.06 -5.52
CA ALA A 57 -14.30 14.98 -5.64
C ALA A 57 -13.70 13.56 -5.73
N SER A 58 -12.37 13.46 -5.83
CA SER A 58 -11.67 12.18 -5.75
C SER A 58 -10.98 12.03 -4.40
N SER A 59 -11.07 10.83 -3.82
CA SER A 59 -10.68 10.57 -2.45
C SER A 59 -9.86 9.30 -2.31
N ILE A 60 -8.85 9.36 -1.44
CA ILE A 60 -8.06 8.18 -1.03
C ILE A 60 -8.58 7.69 0.31
N ILE A 61 -8.80 6.38 0.39
CA ILE A 61 -8.94 5.62 1.63
C ILE A 61 -7.78 4.64 1.65
N GLU A 62 -6.84 4.82 2.56
CA GLU A 62 -5.72 3.91 2.71
C GLU A 62 -5.54 3.49 4.17
N HIS A 63 -5.26 2.21 4.39
CA HIS A 63 -4.93 1.63 5.69
C HIS A 63 -4.28 0.26 5.54
N ASN A 64 -3.59 -0.20 6.59
CA ASN A 64 -2.90 -1.49 6.62
C ASN A 64 -1.86 -1.65 5.51
N ASN A 65 -1.31 -0.55 5.01
CA ASN A 65 -0.27 -0.60 4.00
C ASN A 65 1.11 -0.57 4.64
N ILE A 66 2.10 -1.15 3.97
CA ILE A 66 3.50 -0.98 4.32
C ILE A 66 4.15 -0.20 3.17
N PHE A 67 4.64 0.99 3.48
CA PHE A 67 5.38 1.81 2.54
C PHE A 67 6.84 1.86 2.93
N VAL A 68 7.70 1.40 2.04
CA VAL A 68 9.15 1.42 2.18
C VAL A 68 9.72 2.24 1.02
N LEU A 69 10.07 3.49 1.32
CA LEU A 69 10.61 4.44 0.36
C LEU A 69 12.00 4.06 -0.08
N HIS A 70 12.38 4.54 -1.26
CA HIS A 70 13.75 4.43 -1.71
C HIS A 70 14.66 5.33 -0.88
N THR A 71 14.26 6.59 -0.64
CA THR A 71 15.01 7.51 0.20
C THR A 71 14.12 8.30 1.17
N ALA A 72 14.66 8.53 2.36
CA ALA A 72 14.07 9.41 3.34
C ALA A 72 14.17 10.91 3.00
N ALA A 73 15.15 11.31 2.19
CA ALA A 73 15.37 12.73 1.94
C ALA A 73 14.23 13.38 1.14
N THR A 74 13.73 12.66 0.13
CA THR A 74 12.78 13.21 -0.85
C THR A 74 11.52 12.37 -1.05
N GLY A 75 11.54 11.10 -0.65
CA GLY A 75 10.44 10.18 -0.90
C GLY A 75 9.16 10.61 -0.19
N LYS A 76 8.03 10.46 -0.89
CA LYS A 76 6.68 10.68 -0.33
C LYS A 76 5.85 9.40 -0.44
N PHE A 77 5.01 9.11 0.55
CA PHE A 77 4.04 8.03 0.44
C PHE A 77 2.86 8.47 -0.41
N ILE A 78 2.37 9.68 -0.15
CA ILE A 78 1.21 10.25 -0.84
C ILE A 78 1.58 11.63 -1.36
N ILE A 79 1.58 11.75 -2.69
CA ILE A 79 1.63 13.03 -3.39
C ILE A 79 0.24 13.36 -3.90
N ARG A 80 -0.18 14.59 -3.65
CA ARG A 80 -1.50 15.05 -4.05
C ARG A 80 -1.43 16.51 -4.48
N THR A 81 -1.62 16.75 -5.77
CA THR A 81 -1.81 18.11 -6.29
C THR A 81 -3.27 18.56 -6.17
N LYS A 82 -4.22 17.61 -6.23
CA LYS A 82 -5.69 17.81 -6.11
C LYS A 82 -6.39 16.56 -5.53
N GLY A 83 -7.66 16.68 -5.14
CA GLY A 83 -8.42 15.60 -4.47
C GLY A 83 -8.29 15.67 -2.95
N SER A 84 -8.86 14.72 -2.21
CA SER A 84 -8.83 14.64 -0.74
C SER A 84 -8.29 13.30 -0.22
N ILE A 85 -7.77 13.29 1.00
CA ILE A 85 -7.57 12.06 1.77
C ILE A 85 -8.82 11.93 2.64
N ALA A 86 -9.66 10.95 2.36
CA ALA A 86 -10.83 10.66 3.19
C ALA A 86 -10.41 9.87 4.44
N HIS A 87 -9.43 8.98 4.31
CA HIS A 87 -8.83 8.23 5.41
C HIS A 87 -7.41 7.81 5.03
N SER A 88 -6.47 8.00 5.94
CA SER A 88 -5.07 7.56 5.83
C SER A 88 -4.60 7.32 7.26
N ASP A 89 -4.51 6.06 7.65
CA ASP A 89 -4.17 5.68 9.03
C ASP A 89 -3.84 4.18 9.10
N TYR A 90 -3.26 3.72 10.22
CA TYR A 90 -2.92 2.31 10.46
C TYR A 90 -1.99 1.71 9.41
N SER A 91 -1.06 2.50 8.90
CA SER A 91 -0.07 2.06 7.90
C SER A 91 1.34 2.20 8.47
N CYS A 92 2.28 1.44 7.93
CA CYS A 92 3.69 1.49 8.31
C CYS A 92 4.47 2.28 7.27
N GLY A 93 5.24 3.27 7.72
CA GLY A 93 6.16 4.04 6.90
C GLY A 93 7.63 3.75 7.23
N TRP A 94 8.45 3.47 6.23
CA TRP A 94 9.90 3.32 6.39
C TRP A 94 10.64 3.79 5.15
N ALA A 95 11.97 3.91 5.24
CA ALA A 95 12.83 4.16 4.09
C ALA A 95 14.03 3.19 4.12
N ILE A 96 14.50 2.77 2.94
CA ILE A 96 15.60 1.79 2.82
C ILE A 96 16.92 2.34 3.36
N ASP A 97 17.11 3.66 3.31
CA ASP A 97 18.27 4.34 3.90
C ASP A 97 18.24 4.39 5.45
N GLY A 98 17.27 3.73 6.09
CA GLY A 98 17.28 3.42 7.52
C GLY A 98 16.77 4.55 8.41
N ALA A 99 16.15 5.59 7.85
CA ALA A 99 15.52 6.65 8.62
C ALA A 99 14.00 6.42 8.74
N PRO A 100 13.40 6.77 9.90
CA PRO A 100 11.95 6.89 9.99
C PRO A 100 11.42 7.82 8.90
N ALA A 101 10.20 7.58 8.50
CA ALA A 101 9.57 8.45 7.52
C ALA A 101 9.40 9.86 8.11
N ALA A 102 9.61 10.90 7.32
CA ALA A 102 9.44 12.26 7.82
C ALA A 102 7.93 12.56 7.93
N SER A 103 7.58 13.44 8.87
CA SER A 103 6.20 13.85 9.19
C SER A 103 5.43 14.51 8.03
N ASP A 104 6.05 14.73 6.87
CA ASP A 104 5.49 15.44 5.72
C ASP A 104 5.26 14.52 4.50
N ARG A 105 5.34 13.19 4.69
CA ARG A 105 5.28 12.20 3.59
C ARG A 105 3.90 11.61 3.33
N TRP A 106 2.95 11.79 4.25
CA TRP A 106 1.61 11.20 4.21
C TRP A 106 0.58 12.02 3.41
N GLY A 107 1.02 13.05 2.66
CA GLY A 107 0.12 13.90 1.87
C GLY A 107 -0.80 14.82 2.71
N GLY A 108 -0.55 14.87 4.01
CA GLY A 108 -1.15 15.75 5.02
C GLY A 108 -0.09 16.23 6.02
N THR A 109 -0.52 16.82 7.13
CA THR A 109 0.38 17.28 8.20
C THR A 109 0.61 16.20 9.24
N GLY A 110 1.86 15.80 9.46
CA GLY A 110 2.22 14.85 10.49
C GLY A 110 2.10 13.39 10.08
N LEU A 111 2.53 12.51 10.98
CA LEU A 111 2.22 11.09 10.96
C LEU A 111 0.75 10.89 11.35
N PRO A 112 -0.05 10.11 10.60
CA PRO A 112 -1.39 9.73 11.03
C PRO A 112 -1.39 9.03 12.40
N GLU A 113 -2.45 9.22 13.17
CA GLU A 113 -2.51 8.90 14.61
C GLU A 113 -2.09 7.47 14.97
N HIS A 114 -2.52 6.47 14.21
CA HIS A 114 -2.24 5.05 14.45
C HIS A 114 -1.23 4.47 13.46
N SER A 115 -0.70 5.28 12.55
CA SER A 115 0.39 4.87 11.68
C SER A 115 1.70 4.82 12.46
N ILE A 116 2.61 3.95 12.01
CA ILE A 116 3.89 3.72 12.69
C ILE A 116 5.06 3.89 11.72
N GLU A 117 6.22 4.25 12.26
CA GLU A 117 7.45 4.41 11.49
C GLU A 117 8.49 3.42 12.00
N GLN A 118 8.46 2.21 11.44
CA GLN A 118 9.26 1.08 11.88
C GLN A 118 9.73 0.28 10.68
N ASP A 119 10.94 -0.28 10.76
CA ASP A 119 11.41 -1.23 9.76
C ASP A 119 10.51 -2.48 9.77
N PRO A 120 9.86 -2.87 8.65
CA PRO A 120 9.05 -4.08 8.57
C PRO A 120 9.84 -5.38 8.81
N GLN A 121 11.16 -5.35 8.67
CA GLN A 121 12.05 -6.52 8.81
C GLN A 121 11.58 -7.69 7.93
N PHE A 122 11.34 -7.41 6.64
CA PHE A 122 10.84 -8.41 5.71
C PHE A 122 11.66 -9.70 5.75
N VAL A 123 11.01 -10.84 5.48
CA VAL A 123 11.64 -12.16 5.52
C VAL A 123 12.78 -12.24 4.50
N ASP A 124 12.50 -11.94 3.22
CA ASP A 124 13.48 -12.04 2.13
C ASP A 124 13.07 -11.18 0.93
N VAL A 125 13.44 -9.90 0.97
CA VAL A 125 13.19 -8.96 -0.13
C VAL A 125 13.84 -9.41 -1.44
N ALA A 126 15.04 -10.00 -1.37
CA ALA A 126 15.81 -10.36 -2.55
C ALA A 126 15.02 -11.38 -3.39
N ASN A 127 14.39 -12.34 -2.73
CA ASN A 127 13.55 -13.37 -3.34
C ASN A 127 12.06 -13.01 -3.42
N GLY A 128 11.67 -11.79 -3.05
CA GLY A 128 10.30 -11.30 -3.20
C GLY A 128 9.35 -11.66 -2.06
N ASP A 129 9.87 -12.08 -0.91
CA ASP A 129 9.10 -12.33 0.30
C ASP A 129 9.00 -11.08 1.18
N TYR A 130 7.88 -10.38 1.01
CA TYR A 130 7.54 -9.14 1.72
C TYR A 130 6.69 -9.37 2.96
N ARG A 131 6.73 -10.57 3.56
CA ARG A 131 6.08 -10.78 4.86
C ARG A 131 6.85 -10.02 5.94
N PRO A 132 6.22 -9.11 6.70
CA PRO A 132 6.91 -8.41 7.78
C PRO A 132 7.21 -9.37 8.94
N ARG A 133 8.33 -9.15 9.63
CA ARG A 133 8.66 -9.87 10.88
C ARG A 133 8.66 -8.99 12.11
N ASN A 134 8.67 -7.67 11.93
CA ASN A 134 8.62 -6.75 13.04
C ASN A 134 7.26 -6.88 13.78
N PRO A 135 7.26 -7.24 15.08
CA PRO A 135 6.02 -7.43 15.83
C PRO A 135 5.14 -6.20 15.97
N ASN A 136 5.71 -4.99 15.86
CA ASN A 136 4.96 -3.73 15.86
C ASN A 136 4.19 -3.56 14.54
N VAL A 137 4.81 -3.94 13.42
CA VAL A 137 4.18 -3.91 12.09
C VAL A 137 3.12 -4.99 11.94
N LEU A 138 3.38 -6.18 12.49
CA LEU A 138 2.43 -7.31 12.47
C LEU A 138 1.15 -7.06 13.28
N ARG A 139 1.14 -6.09 14.20
CA ARG A 139 0.01 -5.85 15.13
C ARG A 139 -0.52 -4.42 15.10
N GLY A 140 0.09 -3.52 14.33
CA GLY A 140 -0.29 -2.11 14.30
C GLY A 140 -1.39 -1.77 13.30
N GLY A 141 -1.92 -2.74 12.55
CA GLY A 141 -2.97 -2.46 11.56
C GLY A 141 -4.29 -2.01 12.20
N LYS A 142 -5.26 -1.68 11.36
CA LYS A 142 -6.65 -1.38 11.70
C LYS A 142 -7.41 -2.68 11.98
N PRO A 143 -7.95 -2.86 13.19
CA PRO A 143 -8.76 -4.04 13.54
C PRO A 143 -9.93 -4.23 12.58
N ASP A 144 -10.34 -5.48 12.38
CA ASP A 144 -11.57 -5.77 11.63
C ASP A 144 -12.82 -5.50 12.49
N ILE A 145 -14.00 -5.71 11.92
CA ILE A 145 -15.28 -5.46 12.62
C ILE A 145 -15.50 -6.39 13.83
N ALA A 146 -14.76 -7.50 13.91
CA ALA A 146 -14.79 -8.44 15.01
C ALA A 146 -13.61 -8.25 15.98
N ASP A 147 -12.87 -7.14 15.84
CA ASP A 147 -11.69 -6.79 16.64
C ASP A 147 -10.56 -7.82 16.55
N ASN A 148 -10.49 -8.57 15.45
CA ASN A 148 -9.38 -9.49 15.23
C ASN A 148 -8.07 -8.73 15.01
N SER A 149 -6.96 -9.34 15.45
CA SER A 149 -5.63 -8.77 15.32
C SER A 149 -5.33 -8.40 13.86
N PRO A 150 -5.05 -7.12 13.60
CA PRO A 150 -4.87 -6.63 12.25
C PRO A 150 -3.44 -6.81 11.79
N GLN A 151 -3.25 -6.98 10.48
CA GLN A 151 -1.93 -7.12 9.87
C GLN A 151 -1.76 -6.12 8.74
N MET A 152 -0.61 -5.45 8.72
CA MET A 152 -0.24 -4.56 7.61
C MET A 152 0.46 -5.35 6.50
N GLY A 153 0.27 -4.90 5.26
CA GLY A 153 0.95 -5.42 4.08
C GLY A 153 0.29 -6.64 3.45
N ALA A 154 0.94 -7.14 2.40
CA ALA A 154 0.43 -8.18 1.51
C ALA A 154 0.76 -9.59 2.05
N VAL A 155 0.35 -9.86 3.30
CA VAL A 155 0.82 -11.01 4.09
C VAL A 155 0.46 -12.38 3.50
N LEU A 156 -0.50 -12.45 2.57
CA LEU A 156 -1.05 -13.71 2.07
C LEU A 156 -0.50 -14.18 0.71
N GLN A 157 0.57 -13.61 0.16
CA GLN A 157 1.04 -14.01 -1.18
C GLN A 157 1.34 -15.52 -1.29
N GLU A 158 2.03 -16.14 -0.34
CA GLU A 158 2.34 -17.57 -0.39
C GLU A 158 1.05 -18.44 -0.40
N TYR A 159 0.07 -18.12 0.45
CA TYR A 159 -1.20 -18.84 0.52
C TYR A 159 -2.14 -18.52 -0.65
N GLN A 160 -2.09 -17.33 -1.21
CA GLN A 160 -2.92 -16.94 -2.36
C GLN A 160 -2.41 -17.56 -3.65
N PHE A 161 -1.10 -17.63 -3.89
CA PHE A 161 -0.55 -18.34 -5.05
C PHE A 161 -0.69 -19.85 -4.90
N ALA A 162 -0.44 -20.42 -3.71
CA ALA A 162 -0.65 -21.85 -3.48
C ALA A 162 -2.12 -22.26 -3.61
N ARG A 163 -3.07 -21.48 -3.07
CA ARG A 163 -4.52 -21.75 -3.25
C ARG A 163 -4.98 -21.53 -4.68
N ARG A 164 -4.53 -20.48 -5.37
CA ARG A 164 -4.87 -20.25 -6.80
C ARG A 164 -4.27 -21.31 -7.71
N ALA A 165 -3.02 -21.73 -7.47
CA ALA A 165 -2.39 -22.84 -8.19
C ALA A 165 -3.12 -24.16 -7.93
N LYS A 166 -3.48 -24.46 -6.67
CA LYS A 166 -4.27 -25.65 -6.32
C LYS A 166 -5.67 -25.63 -6.97
N ALA A 167 -6.35 -24.48 -6.96
CA ALA A 167 -7.65 -24.31 -7.61
C ALA A 167 -7.56 -24.43 -9.14
N ALA A 168 -6.54 -23.83 -9.78
CA ALA A 168 -6.30 -23.94 -11.21
C ALA A 168 -5.96 -25.38 -11.64
N ASN A 169 -5.14 -26.09 -10.85
CA ASN A 169 -4.82 -27.48 -11.10
C ASN A 169 -6.03 -28.40 -10.92
N LEU A 170 -6.88 -28.15 -9.91
CA LEU A 170 -8.15 -28.87 -9.74
C LEU A 170 -9.12 -28.60 -10.89
N GLY A 171 -9.22 -27.35 -11.37
CA GLY A 171 -10.02 -27.00 -12.54
C GLY A 171 -9.53 -27.68 -13.83
N ARG A 172 -8.21 -27.77 -14.04
CA ARG A 172 -7.63 -28.48 -15.20
C ARG A 172 -7.89 -30.00 -15.16
N LEU A 173 -7.87 -30.60 -13.98
CA LEU A 173 -8.19 -32.03 -13.81
C LEU A 173 -9.67 -32.36 -14.06
N GLN A 174 -10.58 -31.38 -13.94
CA GLN A 174 -12.01 -31.58 -14.21
C GLN A 174 -12.42 -31.36 -15.68
N ILE A 175 -11.57 -30.72 -16.49
CA ILE A 175 -11.83 -30.45 -17.92
C ILE A 175 -11.39 -31.61 -18.81
N ILE A 176 -10.50 -32.48 -18.34
CA ILE A 176 -10.16 -33.74 -19.01
C ILE A 176 -11.18 -34.80 -18.56
N ARG A 177 -12.29 -34.90 -19.28
CA ARG A 177 -13.19 -36.04 -19.28
C ARG A 177 -13.39 -36.52 -20.70
#